data_AF-A0A5E4CJ48-F1
#
_entry.id   AF-A0A5E4CJ48-F1
#
_cell.length_a   1.000
_cell.length_b   1.000
_cell.length_c   1.000
_cell.angle_alpha   90.00
_cell.angle_beta   90.00
_cell.angle_gamma   90.00
#
_symmetry.space_group_name_H-M   'P 1'
#
loop_
_entity.id
_entity.type
_entity.pdbx_description
1 polymer ?
#
loop_
_entity_poly.entity_id
_entity_poly.type
_entity_poly.pdbx_seq_one_letter_code
_entity_poly.pdbx_strand_id
1 'polypeptide(L)'
;MKPNVKEFTETSAIFEDGTEEKVDTVLFATGYTFSFPFLEDDLAILDSQHSMYKFVFPPQLEKPTLAFIGLLQPCLSSNLTCCPCDPDKAQSMFVDSPRDASRVYYIDYMDEIASELGVKPNLLSLFLWDAKLAREVFYGPCTPYQYRLQGPGKWTGARAAILTQRARILKPLRTRVLQHSGSRSSGWLWVRSVCAVIFLSASMVIILQMIGH
;
A
#
# COMPACT_ATOMS: atom_id res chain seq x y z
N MET A 1 -6.12 19.02 -22.38
CA MET A 1 -7.04 19.12 -21.22
C MET A 1 -7.59 20.53 -21.23
N LYS A 2 -8.91 20.71 -21.22
CA LYS A 2 -9.54 22.04 -21.19
C LYS A 2 -9.69 22.52 -19.74
N PRO A 3 -9.71 23.85 -19.48
CA PRO A 3 -9.99 24.37 -18.15
C PRO A 3 -11.47 24.14 -17.78
N ASN A 4 -11.92 24.63 -16.61
CA ASN A 4 -13.31 24.42 -16.19
C ASN A 4 -14.28 25.04 -17.19
N VAL A 5 -15.48 24.47 -17.25
CA VAL A 5 -16.59 25.01 -18.04
C VAL A 5 -17.13 26.23 -17.31
N LYS A 6 -17.22 27.36 -18.02
CA LYS A 6 -17.82 28.59 -17.54
C LYS A 6 -19.33 28.58 -17.73
N GLU A 7 -19.79 28.20 -18.93
CA GLU A 7 -21.21 28.06 -19.25
C GLU A 7 -21.45 27.09 -20.43
N PHE A 8 -22.65 26.51 -20.48
CA PHE A 8 -23.12 25.72 -21.62
C PHE A 8 -24.11 26.56 -22.44
N THR A 9 -23.97 26.52 -23.76
CA THR A 9 -24.96 27.04 -24.70
C THR A 9 -25.85 25.89 -25.19
N GLU A 10 -26.74 26.15 -26.15
CA GLU A 10 -27.61 25.11 -26.74
C GLU A 10 -26.82 23.99 -27.45
N THR A 11 -25.64 24.29 -28.01
CA THR A 11 -24.85 23.31 -28.80
C THR A 11 -23.35 23.38 -28.55
N SER A 12 -22.89 24.22 -27.64
CA SER A 12 -21.47 24.42 -27.33
C SER A 12 -21.21 24.59 -25.83
N ALA A 13 -19.95 24.47 -25.44
CA ALA A 13 -19.47 24.78 -24.10
C ALA A 13 -18.41 25.89 -24.17
N ILE A 14 -18.53 26.89 -23.30
CA ILE A 14 -17.55 27.98 -23.16
C ILE A 14 -16.71 27.69 -21.92
N PHE A 15 -15.39 27.67 -22.08
CA PHE A 15 -14.45 27.40 -21.01
C PHE A 15 -13.92 28.69 -20.37
N GLU A 16 -13.32 28.59 -19.18
CA GLU A 16 -12.77 29.74 -18.44
C GLU A 16 -11.68 30.51 -19.20
N ASP A 17 -10.97 29.87 -20.14
CA ASP A 17 -9.98 30.52 -21.00
C ASP A 17 -10.60 31.32 -22.17
N GLY A 18 -11.93 31.37 -22.25
CA GLY A 18 -12.68 32.05 -23.31
C GLY A 18 -12.81 31.23 -24.60
N THR A 19 -12.33 29.99 -24.65
CA THR A 19 -12.53 29.12 -25.81
C THR A 19 -13.94 28.55 -25.84
N GLU A 20 -14.52 28.44 -27.03
CA GLU A 20 -15.82 27.82 -27.27
C GLU A 20 -15.64 26.55 -28.10
N GLU A 21 -16.33 25.47 -27.73
CA GLU A 21 -16.28 24.19 -28.44
C GLU A 21 -17.68 23.59 -28.59
N LYS A 22 -18.01 23.14 -29.80
CA LYS A 22 -19.29 22.50 -30.09
C LYS A 22 -19.31 21.10 -29.48
N VAL A 23 -20.34 20.78 -28.71
CA VAL A 23 -20.46 19.50 -28.01
C VAL A 23 -21.86 18.92 -28.18
N ASP A 24 -21.93 17.63 -28.53
CA ASP A 24 -23.21 16.93 -28.71
C ASP A 24 -23.68 16.21 -27.44
N THR A 25 -22.76 15.89 -26.52
CA THR A 25 -23.07 15.17 -25.28
C THR A 25 -22.12 15.57 -24.16
N VAL A 26 -22.67 15.80 -22.97
CA VAL A 26 -21.90 16.14 -21.76
C VAL A 26 -22.05 15.00 -20.75
N LEU A 27 -20.92 14.49 -20.27
CA LEU A 27 -20.89 13.45 -19.23
C LEU A 27 -20.42 14.05 -17.89
N PHE A 28 -21.34 14.15 -16.93
CA PHE A 28 -21.01 14.60 -15.57
C PHE A 28 -20.40 13.46 -14.76
N ALA A 29 -19.07 13.36 -14.79
CA ALA A 29 -18.31 12.48 -13.90
C ALA A 29 -18.00 13.16 -12.55
N THR A 30 -18.98 13.87 -11.97
CA THR A 30 -18.84 14.73 -10.79
C THR A 30 -18.94 13.98 -9.46
N GLY A 31 -18.75 12.65 -9.45
CA GLY A 31 -18.77 11.82 -8.26
C GLY A 31 -20.17 11.47 -7.73
N TYR A 32 -20.22 10.87 -6.55
CA TYR A 32 -21.43 10.37 -5.91
C TYR A 32 -21.54 10.89 -4.48
N THR A 33 -22.77 10.95 -3.98
CA THR A 33 -23.08 11.13 -2.56
C THR A 33 -23.65 9.83 -1.99
N PHE A 34 -23.47 9.62 -0.69
CA PHE A 34 -23.99 8.44 0.01
C PHE A 34 -25.14 8.85 0.92
N SER A 35 -26.18 8.01 0.99
CA SER A 35 -27.28 8.14 1.93
C SER A 35 -27.76 6.76 2.38
N PHE A 36 -28.30 6.69 3.59
CA PHE A 36 -28.76 5.46 4.21
C PHE A 36 -30.26 5.56 4.54
N PRO A 37 -31.17 5.43 3.56
CA PRO A 37 -32.60 5.71 3.75
C PRO A 37 -33.32 4.76 4.72
N PHE A 38 -32.66 3.68 5.14
CA PHE A 38 -33.14 2.72 6.13
C PHE A 38 -32.71 3.05 7.56
N LEU A 39 -31.76 3.97 7.73
CA LEU A 39 -31.44 4.56 9.01
C LEU A 39 -32.27 5.85 9.03
N GLU A 40 -33.31 5.86 9.86
CA GLU A 40 -34.10 7.07 10.10
C GLU A 40 -33.15 8.24 10.40
N ASP A 41 -33.48 9.47 9.96
CA ASP A 41 -32.63 10.67 9.96
C ASP A 41 -32.21 11.16 11.37
N ASP A 42 -31.60 10.28 12.16
CA ASP A 42 -30.82 10.63 13.33
C ASP A 42 -29.56 11.31 12.82
N LEU A 43 -29.67 12.62 12.65
CA LEU A 43 -28.60 13.57 12.36
C LEU A 43 -27.39 13.42 13.31
N ALA A 44 -27.55 12.71 14.42
CA ALA A 44 -26.50 12.34 15.36
C ALA A 44 -25.59 11.19 14.89
N ILE A 45 -26.06 10.30 13.99
CA ILE A 45 -25.30 9.11 13.51
C ILE A 45 -24.51 9.45 12.24
N LEU A 46 -25.07 10.30 11.39
CA LEU A 46 -24.51 10.71 10.09
C LEU A 46 -24.27 12.23 10.08
N ASP A 47 -23.63 12.76 11.13
CA ASP A 47 -23.23 14.16 11.14
C ASP A 47 -22.42 14.47 9.88
N SER A 48 -22.60 15.67 9.34
CA SER A 48 -21.99 16.22 8.12
C SER A 48 -20.46 16.02 8.04
N GLN A 49 -19.79 15.86 9.18
CA GLN A 49 -18.35 15.59 9.29
C GLN A 49 -17.97 14.10 9.33
N HIS A 50 -18.93 13.17 9.31
CA HIS A 50 -18.69 11.71 9.34
C HIS A 50 -17.74 11.29 10.49
N SER A 51 -17.94 11.83 11.69
CA SER A 51 -17.12 11.59 12.88
C SER A 51 -17.38 10.20 13.49
N MET A 52 -17.31 9.15 12.67
CA MET A 52 -17.33 7.76 13.12
C MET A 52 -15.95 7.36 13.62
N TYR A 53 -15.91 6.58 14.71
CA TYR A 53 -14.68 5.96 15.16
C TYR A 53 -14.16 5.02 14.06
N LYS A 54 -12.98 5.36 13.52
CA LYS A 54 -12.31 4.64 12.43
C LYS A 54 -13.15 4.40 11.18
N PHE A 55 -14.14 5.27 10.93
CA PHE A 55 -15.11 5.11 9.85
C PHE A 55 -15.96 3.83 9.94
N VAL A 56 -16.08 3.25 11.15
CA VAL A 56 -16.84 2.01 11.39
C VAL A 56 -17.95 2.21 12.42
N PHE A 57 -17.64 2.72 13.62
CA PHE A 57 -18.60 2.75 14.73
C PHE A 57 -19.05 4.18 15.03
N PRO A 58 -20.35 4.47 15.10
CA PRO A 58 -20.85 5.77 15.58
C PRO A 58 -20.56 5.93 17.09
N PRO A 59 -19.75 6.92 17.51
CA PRO A 59 -19.41 7.09 18.92
C PRO A 59 -20.58 7.58 19.78
N GLN A 60 -21.67 8.06 19.16
CA GLN A 60 -22.86 8.56 19.85
C GLN A 60 -23.73 7.44 20.45
N LEU A 61 -23.53 6.19 20.01
CA LEU A 61 -24.26 5.04 20.54
C LEU A 61 -23.62 4.56 21.85
N GLU A 62 -24.43 4.41 22.90
CA GLU A 62 -23.97 3.88 24.20
C GLU A 62 -23.40 2.46 24.07
N LYS A 63 -23.93 1.66 23.13
CA LYS A 63 -23.46 0.30 22.83
C LYS A 63 -23.04 0.21 21.36
N PRO A 64 -21.87 -0.40 21.04
CA PRO A 64 -21.38 -0.53 19.68
C PRO A 64 -22.07 -1.70 18.93
N THR A 65 -23.39 -1.59 18.73
CA THR A 65 -24.21 -2.61 18.06
C THR A 65 -24.43 -2.35 16.57
N LEU A 66 -24.09 -1.15 16.09
CA LEU A 66 -24.16 -0.75 14.68
C LEU A 66 -22.75 -0.45 14.16
N ALA A 67 -22.43 -0.97 12.97
CA ALA A 67 -21.16 -0.76 12.31
C ALA A 67 -21.38 -0.49 10.81
N PHE A 68 -20.67 0.51 10.29
CA PHE A 68 -20.58 0.80 8.87
C PHE A 68 -19.30 0.18 8.31
N ILE A 69 -19.40 -0.50 7.18
CA ILE A 69 -18.26 -1.14 6.53
C ILE A 69 -18.19 -0.62 5.10
N GLY A 70 -17.02 -0.14 4.69
CA GLY A 70 -16.78 0.38 3.34
C GLY A 70 -17.03 1.88 3.17
N LEU A 71 -17.31 2.62 4.25
CA LEU A 71 -17.42 4.08 4.26
C LEU A 71 -16.04 4.77 4.38
N LEU A 72 -15.07 4.29 3.62
CA LEU A 72 -13.72 4.87 3.59
C LEU A 72 -13.20 4.88 2.15
N GLN A 73 -12.45 5.92 1.80
CA GLN A 73 -11.74 5.99 0.54
C GLN A 73 -10.24 5.80 0.80
N PRO A 74 -9.69 4.59 0.60
CA PRO A 74 -8.29 4.34 0.91
C PRO A 74 -7.41 4.96 -0.17
N CYS A 75 -6.48 5.81 0.24
CA CYS A 75 -5.40 6.27 -0.62
C CYS A 75 -4.24 5.28 -0.54
N LEU A 76 -3.92 4.64 -1.66
CA LEU A 76 -2.75 3.77 -1.84
C LEU A 76 -1.48 4.57 -2.16
N SER A 77 -1.37 5.83 -1.72
CA SER A 77 -0.14 6.60 -1.90
C SER A 77 0.94 6.06 -0.96
N SER A 78 1.58 4.98 -1.35
CA SER A 78 2.77 4.45 -0.72
C SER A 78 3.98 5.22 -1.24
N ASN A 79 4.13 6.47 -0.85
CA ASN A 79 5.46 7.06 -0.88
C ASN A 79 6.25 6.39 0.25
N LEU A 80 7.08 5.40 -0.08
CA LEU A 80 8.01 4.76 0.88
C LEU A 80 9.00 5.76 1.53
N THR A 81 9.02 7.03 1.11
CA THR A 81 9.74 8.13 1.74
C THR A 81 8.91 8.92 2.74
N CYS A 82 7.60 8.69 2.82
CA CYS A 82 6.71 9.30 3.78
C CYS A 82 6.38 8.27 4.85
N CYS A 83 7.27 8.11 5.82
CA CYS A 83 6.76 8.29 7.17
C CYS A 83 6.58 9.80 7.31
N PRO A 84 5.38 10.40 7.19
CA PRO A 84 5.15 11.59 7.98
C PRO A 84 5.13 11.05 9.41
N CYS A 85 6.18 11.29 10.17
CA CYS A 85 6.17 11.13 11.63
C CYS A 85 5.20 12.12 12.31
N ASP A 86 4.28 12.70 11.54
CA ASP A 86 3.48 13.86 11.86
C ASP A 86 2.08 13.71 11.19
N PRO A 87 1.05 13.31 11.96
CA PRO A 87 -0.31 13.17 11.45
C PRO A 87 -0.89 14.49 10.92
N ASP A 88 -0.36 15.65 11.32
CA ASP A 88 -0.87 16.97 10.92
C ASP A 88 -0.51 17.31 9.47
N LYS A 89 0.64 16.81 8.97
CA LYS A 89 1.07 16.97 7.56
C LYS A 89 0.32 16.07 6.59
N ALA A 90 -0.24 14.97 7.07
CA ALA A 90 -1.07 14.06 6.28
C ALA A 90 -2.41 14.73 5.93
N GLN A 91 -3.02 15.44 6.89
CA GLN A 91 -4.28 16.16 6.67
C GLN A 91 -4.10 17.39 5.78
N SER A 92 -2.99 18.13 5.92
CA SER A 92 -2.70 19.31 5.07
C SER A 92 -2.45 18.99 3.59
N MET A 93 -2.34 17.70 3.23
CA MET A 93 -2.13 17.26 1.84
C MET A 93 -3.45 17.05 1.09
N PHE A 94 -4.58 16.94 1.81
CA PHE A 94 -5.89 16.84 1.20
C PHE A 94 -6.43 18.24 0.94
N VAL A 95 -6.93 18.45 -0.28
CA VAL A 95 -7.66 19.67 -0.60
C VAL A 95 -8.95 19.63 0.20
N ASP A 96 -9.31 20.74 0.86
CA ASP A 96 -10.58 20.88 1.59
C ASP A 96 -11.76 20.73 0.62
N SER A 97 -12.15 19.48 0.36
CA SER A 97 -13.27 19.08 -0.47
C SER A 97 -14.11 18.08 0.29
N PRO A 98 -15.45 18.16 0.24
CA PRO A 98 -16.33 17.15 0.84
C PRO A 98 -16.04 15.71 0.37
N ARG A 99 -15.42 15.56 -0.80
CA ARG A 99 -15.03 14.27 -1.39
C ARG A 99 -13.83 13.63 -0.69
N ASP A 100 -13.02 14.43 -0.01
CA ASP A 100 -11.77 14.00 0.61
C ASP A 100 -11.91 13.80 2.12
N ALA A 101 -13.10 14.08 2.69
CA ALA A 101 -13.40 13.95 4.11
C ALA A 101 -13.24 12.52 4.67
N SER A 102 -13.36 11.48 3.83
CA SER A 102 -13.22 10.07 4.21
C SER A 102 -11.93 9.41 3.67
N ARG A 103 -10.94 10.22 3.25
CA ARG A 103 -9.66 9.70 2.75
C ARG A 103 -8.75 9.26 3.88
N VAL A 104 -8.20 8.05 3.74
CA VAL A 104 -7.31 7.46 4.75
C VAL A 104 -6.12 6.79 4.07
N TYR A 105 -4.95 6.84 4.70
CA TYR A 105 -3.79 6.06 4.26
C TYR A 105 -4.02 4.57 4.48
N TYR A 106 -4.01 3.81 3.38
CA TYR A 106 -4.39 2.39 3.41
C TYR A 106 -3.55 1.55 4.37
N ILE A 107 -2.22 1.69 4.33
CA ILE A 107 -1.32 0.85 5.14
C ILE A 107 -1.50 1.17 6.63
N ASP A 108 -1.48 2.45 7.00
CA ASP A 108 -1.59 2.86 8.39
C ASP A 108 -2.93 2.42 9.01
N TYR A 109 -4.03 2.62 8.27
CA TYR A 109 -5.35 2.16 8.69
C TYR A 109 -5.41 0.64 8.87
N MET A 110 -4.93 -0.12 7.89
CA MET A 110 -4.94 -1.58 7.96
C MET A 110 -4.07 -2.09 9.12
N ASP A 111 -2.94 -1.44 9.38
CA ASP A 111 -2.04 -1.77 10.49
C ASP A 111 -2.64 -1.43 11.85
N GLU A 112 -3.39 -0.33 11.97
CA GLU A 112 -4.09 0.06 13.19
C GLU A 112 -5.20 -0.95 13.53
N ILE A 113 -6.05 -1.27 12.56
CA ILE A 113 -7.10 -2.29 12.69
C ILE A 113 -6.49 -3.66 13.00
N ALA A 114 -5.40 -4.03 12.32
CA ALA A 114 -4.70 -5.28 12.56
C ALA A 114 -4.06 -5.36 13.94
N SER A 115 -3.63 -4.22 14.49
CA SER A 115 -3.07 -4.14 15.85
C SER A 115 -4.15 -4.40 16.90
N GLU A 116 -5.34 -3.81 16.74
CA GLU A 116 -6.47 -4.03 17.65
C GLU A 116 -6.99 -5.47 17.63
N LEU A 117 -7.00 -6.09 16.46
CA LEU A 117 -7.37 -7.50 16.31
C LEU A 117 -6.25 -8.48 16.70
N GLY A 118 -5.04 -7.97 17.00
CA GLY A 118 -3.88 -8.81 17.32
C GLY A 118 -3.39 -9.68 16.14
N VAL A 119 -3.70 -9.29 14.90
CA VAL A 119 -3.28 -10.00 13.67
C VAL A 119 -2.09 -9.34 12.98
N LYS A 120 -1.68 -8.14 13.42
CA LYS A 120 -0.51 -7.42 12.88
C LYS A 120 0.77 -8.22 13.09
N PRO A 121 1.54 -8.55 12.03
CA PRO A 121 2.76 -9.35 12.16
C PRO A 121 3.87 -8.59 12.89
N ASN A 122 4.49 -9.24 13.88
CA ASN A 122 5.63 -8.68 14.60
C ASN A 122 6.90 -8.84 13.78
N LEU A 123 7.27 -7.82 12.99
CA LEU A 123 8.38 -7.89 12.02
C LEU A 123 9.73 -8.29 12.63
N LEU A 124 10.06 -7.77 13.82
CA LEU A 124 11.30 -8.14 14.52
C LEU A 124 11.34 -9.63 14.88
N SER A 125 10.23 -10.16 15.42
CA SER A 125 10.12 -11.59 15.72
C SER A 125 10.15 -12.43 14.43
N LEU A 126 9.48 -11.96 13.38
CA LEU A 126 9.41 -12.64 12.10
C LEU A 126 10.79 -12.71 11.43
N PHE A 127 11.60 -11.67 11.60
CA PHE A 127 12.97 -11.62 11.09
C PHE A 127 13.88 -12.67 11.76
N LEU A 128 13.68 -12.93 13.06
CA LEU A 128 14.45 -13.94 13.79
C LEU A 128 14.06 -15.39 13.42
N TRP A 129 12.77 -15.65 13.17
CA TRP A 129 12.28 -17.01 12.89
C TRP A 129 12.20 -17.36 11.40
N ASP A 130 11.87 -16.40 10.54
CA ASP A 130 11.73 -16.59 9.10
C ASP A 130 12.20 -15.34 8.33
N ALA A 131 13.52 -15.16 8.28
CA ALA A 131 14.16 -14.04 7.59
C ALA A 131 13.73 -13.90 6.12
N LYS A 132 13.40 -15.00 5.43
CA LYS A 132 12.94 -14.97 4.04
C LYS A 132 11.56 -14.34 3.92
N LEU A 133 10.63 -14.76 4.78
CA LEU A 133 9.29 -14.17 4.84
C LEU A 133 9.35 -12.72 5.30
N ALA A 134 10.12 -12.42 6.34
CA ALA A 134 10.29 -11.05 6.86
C ALA A 134 10.79 -10.07 5.80
N ARG A 135 11.78 -10.49 4.99
CA ARG A 135 12.29 -9.67 3.88
C ARG A 135 11.23 -9.40 2.80
N GLU A 136 10.40 -10.38 2.47
CA GLU A 136 9.30 -10.18 1.50
C GLU A 136 8.13 -9.38 2.08
N VAL A 137 7.92 -9.40 3.40
CA VAL A 137 6.91 -8.56 4.07
C VAL A 137 7.37 -7.11 4.15
N PHE A 138 8.65 -6.87 4.48
CA PHE A 138 9.20 -5.51 4.64
C PHE A 138 9.54 -4.81 3.31
N TYR A 139 10.20 -5.51 2.38
CA TYR A 139 10.60 -4.93 1.09
C TYR A 139 9.67 -5.30 -0.08
N GLY A 140 8.69 -6.16 0.16
CA GLY A 140 7.72 -6.56 -0.85
C GLY A 140 6.43 -5.74 -0.77
N PRO A 141 5.46 -6.05 -1.63
CA PRO A 141 4.16 -5.40 -1.57
C PRO A 141 3.42 -5.77 -0.28
N CYS A 142 2.84 -4.77 0.37
CA CYS A 142 1.88 -4.99 1.46
C CYS A 142 0.63 -5.67 0.88
N THR A 143 0.46 -6.96 1.18
CA THR A 143 -0.68 -7.76 0.69
C THR A 143 -1.55 -8.23 1.84
N PRO A 144 -2.86 -8.43 1.63
CA PRO A 144 -3.78 -8.81 2.70
C PRO A 144 -3.45 -10.19 3.32
N TYR A 145 -2.63 -11.01 2.66
CA TYR A 145 -2.12 -12.27 3.20
C TYR A 145 -1.29 -12.08 4.47
N GLN A 146 -0.64 -10.92 4.65
CA GLN A 146 0.20 -10.62 5.80
C GLN A 146 -0.60 -10.63 7.11
N TYR A 147 -1.82 -10.10 7.09
CA TYR A 147 -2.74 -10.05 8.24
C TYR A 147 -3.36 -11.42 8.58
N ARG A 148 -3.02 -12.50 7.86
CA ARG A 148 -3.43 -13.88 8.18
C ARG A 148 -2.25 -14.78 8.55
N LEU A 149 -1.07 -14.21 8.79
CA LEU A 149 0.12 -14.95 9.24
C LEU A 149 0.03 -15.37 10.71
N GLN A 150 -0.61 -14.56 11.55
CA GLN A 150 -0.77 -14.77 12.99
C GLN A 150 -2.12 -14.23 13.49
N GLY A 151 -2.41 -14.47 14.77
CA GLY A 151 -3.66 -14.06 15.40
C GLY A 151 -4.86 -14.96 15.06
N PRO A 152 -6.08 -14.57 15.47
CA PRO A 152 -7.29 -15.30 15.14
C PRO A 152 -7.54 -15.34 13.63
N GLY A 153 -8.04 -16.47 13.12
CA GLY A 153 -8.27 -16.63 11.67
C GLY A 153 -7.01 -16.84 10.83
N LYS A 154 -5.89 -17.21 11.45
CA LYS A 154 -4.63 -17.58 10.79
C LYS A 154 -4.87 -18.57 9.65
N TRP A 155 -4.28 -18.28 8.49
CA TRP A 155 -4.36 -19.15 7.32
C TRP A 155 -3.01 -19.81 7.04
N THR A 156 -2.98 -21.15 7.05
CA THR A 156 -1.76 -21.93 6.82
C THR A 156 -1.12 -21.67 5.45
N GLY A 157 -1.94 -21.33 4.44
CA GLY A 157 -1.48 -20.97 3.09
C GLY A 157 -0.89 -19.56 2.97
N ALA A 158 -1.02 -18.70 3.98
CA ALA A 158 -0.63 -17.28 3.88
C ALA A 158 0.85 -17.11 3.53
N ARG A 159 1.73 -17.89 4.18
CA ARG A 159 3.16 -17.88 3.92
C ARG A 159 3.48 -18.24 2.47
N ALA A 160 2.91 -19.35 1.98
CA ALA A 160 3.13 -19.79 0.61
C ALA A 160 2.57 -18.76 -0.38
N ALA A 161 1.41 -18.17 -0.09
CA ALA A 161 0.80 -17.14 -0.92
C ALA A 161 1.69 -15.90 -1.07
N ILE A 162 2.29 -15.40 0.02
CA ILE A 162 3.21 -14.25 -0.01
C ILE A 162 4.45 -14.59 -0.83
N LEU A 163 5.10 -15.73 -0.56
CA LEU A 163 6.34 -16.09 -1.26
C LEU A 163 6.14 -16.36 -2.76
N THR A 164 4.94 -16.79 -3.17
CA THR A 164 4.62 -17.10 -4.58
C THR A 164 3.90 -15.96 -5.30
N GLN A 165 3.63 -14.83 -4.64
CA GLN A 165 2.84 -13.73 -5.20
C GLN A 165 3.43 -13.15 -6.49
N ARG A 166 4.75 -12.95 -6.54
CA ARG A 166 5.44 -12.43 -7.73
C ARG A 166 5.30 -13.38 -8.92
N ALA A 167 5.35 -14.69 -8.68
CA ALA A 167 5.12 -15.68 -9.72
C ALA A 167 3.69 -15.61 -10.26
N ARG A 168 2.67 -15.40 -9.39
CA ARG A 168 1.28 -15.22 -9.82
C ARG A 168 1.06 -13.94 -10.62
N ILE A 169 1.69 -12.83 -10.22
CA ILE A 169 1.63 -11.56 -10.96
C ILE A 169 2.25 -11.69 -12.34
N LEU A 170 3.39 -12.40 -12.44
CA LEU A 170 4.08 -12.59 -13.71
C LEU A 170 3.45 -13.67 -14.60
N LYS A 171 2.71 -14.63 -14.03
CA LYS A 171 2.10 -15.75 -14.77
C LYS A 171 1.23 -15.30 -15.95
N PRO A 172 0.28 -14.37 -15.82
CA PRO A 172 -0.51 -13.88 -16.95
C PRO A 172 0.28 -12.98 -17.89
N LEU A 173 1.37 -12.35 -17.42
CA LEU A 173 2.20 -11.45 -18.24
C LEU A 173 3.22 -12.22 -19.08
N ARG A 174 3.70 -13.36 -18.58
CA ARG A 174 4.72 -14.19 -19.23
C ARG A 174 4.08 -15.25 -20.14
N THR A 175 3.30 -14.78 -21.12
CA THR A 175 2.64 -15.62 -22.14
C THR A 175 3.63 -16.23 -23.12
N ARG A 176 4.81 -15.62 -23.29
CA ARG A 176 5.93 -16.15 -24.09
C ARG A 176 7.11 -16.53 -23.20
N VAL A 177 7.57 -17.76 -23.31
CA VAL A 177 8.79 -18.24 -22.66
C VAL A 177 9.93 -18.23 -23.67
N LEU A 178 10.91 -17.36 -23.48
CA LEU A 178 12.17 -17.43 -24.22
C LEU A 178 13.03 -18.53 -23.60
N GLN A 179 13.47 -19.49 -24.42
CA GLN A 179 14.50 -20.45 -24.07
C GLN A 179 15.81 -19.69 -23.94
N HIS A 180 16.27 -19.44 -22.71
CA HIS A 180 17.62 -18.93 -22.48
C HIS A 180 18.54 -20.13 -22.21
N SER A 181 19.40 -20.46 -23.16
CA SER A 181 20.51 -21.38 -22.94
C SER A 181 21.42 -20.78 -21.88
N GLY A 182 21.30 -21.24 -20.64
CA GLY A 182 22.05 -20.72 -19.51
C GLY A 182 23.54 -21.00 -19.67
N SER A 183 24.30 -20.05 -20.23
CA SER A 183 25.72 -19.97 -19.95
C SER A 183 25.87 -19.49 -18.51
N ARG A 184 26.24 -20.42 -17.61
CA ARG A 184 26.65 -20.07 -16.25
C ARG A 184 27.91 -19.22 -16.40
N SER A 185 27.78 -17.90 -16.27
CA SER A 185 28.91 -16.97 -16.36
C SER A 185 29.99 -17.42 -15.36
N SER A 186 31.10 -17.91 -15.91
CA SER A 186 32.30 -18.33 -15.18
C SER A 186 32.90 -17.17 -14.36
N GLY A 187 32.53 -15.92 -14.66
CA GLY A 187 33.02 -14.72 -13.99
C GLY A 187 32.74 -14.70 -12.49
N TRP A 188 31.56 -15.13 -12.03
CA TRP A 188 31.25 -15.14 -10.59
C TRP A 188 32.09 -16.16 -9.82
N LEU A 189 32.42 -17.29 -10.45
CA LEU A 189 33.28 -18.32 -9.85
C LEU A 189 34.75 -17.85 -9.84
N TRP A 190 35.21 -17.20 -10.92
CA TRP A 190 36.54 -16.61 -10.99
C TRP A 190 36.76 -15.51 -9.95
N VAL A 191 35.79 -14.59 -9.78
CA VAL A 191 35.88 -13.51 -8.77
C VAL A 191 35.99 -14.09 -7.36
N ARG A 192 35.21 -15.12 -7.04
CA ARG A 192 35.30 -15.81 -5.73
C ARG A 192 36.66 -16.46 -5.51
N SER A 193 37.21 -17.11 -6.53
CA SER A 193 38.53 -17.74 -6.44
C SER A 193 39.65 -16.70 -6.26
N VAL A 194 39.62 -15.58 -6.99
CA VAL A 194 40.63 -14.52 -6.87
C VAL A 194 40.58 -13.87 -5.48
N CYS A 195 39.38 -13.56 -4.97
CA CYS A 195 39.24 -13.00 -3.62
C CYS A 195 39.76 -13.95 -2.53
N ALA A 196 39.51 -15.27 -2.65
CA ALA A 196 40.00 -16.25 -1.69
C ALA A 196 41.55 -16.35 -1.69
N VAL A 197 42.18 -16.30 -2.86
CA VAL A 197 43.65 -16.33 -2.98
C VAL A 197 44.28 -15.09 -2.36
N ILE A 198 43.70 -13.90 -2.57
CA ILE A 198 44.19 -12.65 -1.96
C ILE A 198 44.05 -12.68 -0.44
N PHE A 199 42.95 -13.22 0.09
CA PHE A 199 42.77 -13.36 1.53
C PHE A 199 43.79 -14.34 2.14
N LEU A 200 44.04 -15.47 1.49
CA LEU A 200 45.01 -16.46 1.98
C LEU A 200 46.44 -15.92 1.92
N SER A 201 46.83 -15.23 0.84
CA SER A 201 48.16 -14.63 0.75
C SER A 201 48.38 -13.52 1.77
N ALA A 202 47.39 -12.65 1.98
CA ALA A 202 47.45 -11.62 3.02
C ALA A 202 47.57 -12.25 4.42
N SER A 203 46.80 -13.30 4.71
CA SER A 203 46.88 -14.01 5.98
C SER A 203 48.23 -14.69 6.20
N MET A 204 48.83 -15.25 5.15
CA MET A 204 50.14 -15.89 5.21
C MET A 204 51.26 -14.88 5.45
N VAL A 205 51.19 -13.69 4.81
CA VAL A 205 52.15 -12.60 5.05
C VAL A 205 52.08 -12.11 6.50
N ILE A 206 50.87 -11.95 7.05
CA ILE A 206 50.68 -11.56 8.45
C ILE A 206 51.24 -12.62 9.41
N ILE A 207 51.02 -13.90 9.13
CA ILE A 207 51.56 -15.00 9.96
C ILE A 207 53.09 -15.03 9.92
N LEU A 208 53.70 -14.83 8.74
CA LEU A 208 55.17 -14.78 8.62
C LEU A 208 55.78 -13.57 9.36
N GLN A 209 55.10 -12.42 9.36
CA GLN A 209 55.52 -11.25 10.12
C GLN A 209 55.39 -11.44 11.64
N MET A 210 54.47 -12.29 12.11
CA MET A 210 54.29 -12.63 13.52
C MET A 210 55.28 -13.69 14.04
N ILE A 211 55.80 -14.56 13.16
CA ILE A 211 56.77 -15.61 13.51
C ILE A 211 58.23 -15.11 13.43
N GLY A 212 58.49 -14.08 12.62
CA GLY A 212 59.82 -13.49 12.43
C GLY A 212 60.25 -12.45 13.47
N HIS A 213 59.55 -12.36 14.61
CA HIS A 213 59.76 -11.36 15.65
C HIS A 213 59.89 -12.02 17.03
#